data_AF-A0A3A0V7D8-F1
#
_entry.id   AF-A0A3A0V7D8-F1
#
_cell.length_a   1.000
_cell.length_b   1.000
_cell.length_c   1.000
_cell.angle_alpha   90.00
_cell.angle_beta   90.00
_cell.angle_gamma   90.00
#
_symmetry.space_group_name_H-M   'P 1'
#
loop_
_entity.id
_entity.type
_entity.pdbx_description
1 polymer ?
#
loop_
_entity_poly.entity_id
_entity_poly.type
_entity_poly.pdbx_seq_one_letter_code
_entity_poly.pdbx_strand_id
1 'polypeptide(L)'
;GYAMPILLAVSHVHQLLIKEGLRMRTSIVALSGEAREVHHIACLLGYGANAVVPYLAQRTIEELVQNERLEGDISENVQTYTDTLSEGVIKVMAKMGISTVQSYQGAQIFEAVGLSDEVVERYFTGTQTKLSGISLEMIDKENKSRQTPKSEYIESGSTFQWRKQGQRHAFNPTSIHLLQHACRLNDYEKFKAFSNEVNHKRTDHIRHLMTFKS
;
A
#
# COMPACT_ATOMS: atom_id res chain seq x y z
N GLY A 1 -17.23 13.29 -9.32
CA GLY A 1 -16.73 13.57 -7.96
C GLY A 1 -15.56 12.66 -7.67
N TYR A 2 -14.67 13.03 -6.77
CA TYR A 2 -13.55 12.18 -6.36
C TYR A 2 -13.97 11.24 -5.24
N ALA A 3 -13.57 9.97 -5.32
CA ALA A 3 -13.76 9.01 -4.25
C ALA A 3 -12.78 9.30 -3.09
N MET A 4 -13.21 9.14 -1.84
CA MET A 4 -12.32 9.20 -0.68
C MET A 4 -11.55 7.88 -0.54
N PRO A 5 -10.28 7.89 -0.10
CA PRO A 5 -9.59 6.67 0.29
C PRO A 5 -10.41 5.89 1.32
N ILE A 6 -10.76 4.63 1.01
CA ILE A 6 -11.74 3.87 1.78
C ILE A 6 -11.24 3.58 3.19
N LEU A 7 -9.92 3.47 3.36
CA LEU A 7 -9.31 3.24 4.67
C LEU A 7 -9.51 4.43 5.62
N LEU A 8 -9.37 5.67 5.13
CA LEU A 8 -9.67 6.88 5.91
C LEU A 8 -11.15 6.92 6.30
N ALA A 9 -12.04 6.65 5.35
CA ALA A 9 -13.48 6.68 5.58
C ALA A 9 -13.91 5.63 6.62
N VAL A 10 -13.50 4.37 6.44
CA VAL A 10 -13.83 3.26 7.34
C VAL A 10 -13.29 3.51 8.74
N SER A 11 -12.03 3.92 8.86
CA SER A 11 -11.42 4.12 10.17
C SER A 11 -12.05 5.27 10.95
N HIS A 12 -12.36 6.38 10.27
CA HIS A 12 -13.03 7.52 10.90
C HIS A 12 -14.45 7.17 11.35
N VAL A 13 -15.25 6.52 10.49
CA VAL A 13 -16.60 6.06 10.84
C VAL A 13 -16.54 5.07 12.00
N HIS A 14 -15.59 4.13 11.98
CA HIS A 14 -15.37 3.19 13.06
C HIS A 14 -15.12 3.89 14.41
N GLN A 15 -14.22 4.87 14.43
CA GLN A 15 -13.89 5.63 15.65
C GLN A 15 -15.04 6.50 16.14
N LEU A 16 -15.77 7.16 15.22
CA LEU A 16 -16.96 7.93 15.59
C LEU A 16 -18.03 7.03 16.20
N LEU A 17 -18.29 5.86 15.62
CA LEU A 17 -19.25 4.91 16.18
C LEU A 17 -18.81 4.39 17.56
N ILE A 18 -17.51 4.27 17.83
CA ILE A 18 -16.99 3.94 19.17
C ILE A 18 -17.28 5.10 20.14
N LYS A 19 -16.95 6.34 19.75
CA LYS A 19 -17.16 7.55 20.57
C LYS A 19 -18.63 7.75 20.94
N GLU A 20 -19.54 7.45 20.02
CA GLU A 20 -20.99 7.54 20.23
C GLU A 20 -21.61 6.30 20.90
N GLY A 21 -20.81 5.27 21.23
CA GLY A 21 -21.31 4.02 21.82
C GLY A 21 -22.20 3.17 20.88
N LEU A 22 -22.18 3.46 19.58
CA LEU A 22 -22.99 2.80 18.56
C LEU A 22 -22.30 1.62 17.88
N ARG A 23 -20.97 1.49 18.01
CA ARG A 23 -20.16 0.50 17.27
C ARG A 23 -20.65 -0.95 17.45
N MET A 24 -21.12 -1.32 18.64
CA MET A 24 -21.62 -2.67 18.93
C MET A 24 -22.96 -3.00 18.25
N ARG A 25 -23.68 -1.97 17.78
CA ARG A 25 -25.00 -2.08 17.13
C ARG A 25 -24.94 -1.90 15.62
N THR A 26 -23.74 -1.72 15.06
CA THR A 26 -23.56 -1.35 13.65
C THR A 26 -22.43 -2.16 13.03
N SER A 27 -22.71 -2.86 11.93
CA SER A 27 -21.68 -3.49 11.11
C SER A 27 -21.22 -2.56 10.00
N ILE A 28 -19.94 -2.56 9.69
CA ILE A 28 -19.33 -1.75 8.62
C ILE A 28 -18.91 -2.70 7.49
N VAL A 29 -19.46 -2.52 6.29
CA VAL A 29 -19.03 -3.25 5.09
C VAL A 29 -18.34 -2.27 4.14
N ALA A 30 -17.07 -2.51 3.84
CA ALA A 30 -16.28 -1.66 2.97
C ALA A 30 -16.40 -2.09 1.51
N LEU A 31 -17.25 -1.43 0.73
CA LEU A 31 -17.30 -1.58 -0.72
C LEU A 31 -16.20 -0.70 -1.35
N SER A 32 -15.17 -1.30 -1.94
CA SER A 32 -13.97 -0.56 -2.37
C SER A 32 -13.55 -0.87 -3.80
N GLY A 33 -13.27 0.20 -4.56
CA GLY A 33 -12.66 0.10 -5.89
C GLY A 33 -11.12 0.08 -5.87
N GLU A 34 -10.49 0.47 -4.76
CA GLU A 34 -9.03 0.50 -4.64
C GLU A 34 -8.44 -0.75 -3.95
N ALA A 35 -9.23 -1.42 -3.11
CA ALA A 35 -8.82 -2.63 -2.42
C ALA A 35 -8.63 -3.76 -3.43
N ARG A 36 -7.46 -4.41 -3.38
CA ARG A 36 -7.10 -5.48 -4.33
C ARG A 36 -5.99 -6.42 -3.84
N GLU A 37 -5.20 -5.99 -2.87
CA GLU A 37 -4.10 -6.75 -2.27
C GLU A 37 -4.44 -7.17 -0.83
N VAL A 38 -3.81 -8.24 -0.35
CA VAL A 38 -3.98 -8.76 1.02
C VAL A 38 -3.81 -7.67 2.08
N HIS A 39 -2.82 -6.78 1.91
CA HIS A 39 -2.56 -5.71 2.85
C HIS A 39 -3.72 -4.70 2.91
N HIS A 40 -4.38 -4.38 1.79
CA HIS A 40 -5.54 -3.49 1.78
C HIS A 40 -6.69 -4.06 2.62
N ILE A 41 -6.95 -5.37 2.48
CA ILE A 41 -8.00 -6.06 3.24
C ILE A 41 -7.64 -6.10 4.73
N ALA A 42 -6.39 -6.46 5.06
CA ALA A 42 -5.91 -6.49 6.43
C ALA A 42 -6.02 -5.11 7.11
N CYS A 43 -5.63 -4.03 6.42
CA CYS A 43 -5.81 -2.67 6.95
C CYS A 43 -7.29 -2.35 7.19
N LEU A 44 -8.17 -2.60 6.22
CA LEU A 44 -9.60 -2.29 6.38
C LEU A 44 -10.23 -3.03 7.56
N LEU A 45 -9.91 -4.32 7.75
CA LEU A 45 -10.36 -5.10 8.90
C LEU A 45 -9.75 -4.55 10.20
N GLY A 46 -8.44 -4.35 10.23
CA GLY A 46 -7.72 -3.84 11.41
C GLY A 46 -8.13 -2.44 11.85
N TYR A 47 -8.72 -1.66 10.95
CA TYR A 47 -9.27 -0.33 11.21
C TYR A 47 -10.79 -0.27 11.30
N GLY A 48 -11.47 -1.42 11.34
CA GLY A 48 -12.84 -1.53 11.85
C GLY A 48 -13.91 -2.03 10.88
N ALA A 49 -13.55 -2.38 9.64
CA ALA A 49 -14.49 -3.07 8.74
C ALA A 49 -14.83 -4.46 9.26
N ASN A 50 -16.11 -4.84 9.17
CA ASN A 50 -16.58 -6.21 9.43
C ASN A 50 -16.41 -7.11 8.19
N ALA A 51 -16.56 -6.54 7.00
CA ALA A 51 -16.34 -7.21 5.73
C ALA A 51 -15.83 -6.21 4.68
N VAL A 52 -15.14 -6.72 3.66
CA VAL A 52 -14.61 -5.92 2.55
C VAL A 52 -15.06 -6.55 1.23
N VAL A 53 -15.58 -5.72 0.32
CA VAL A 53 -15.98 -6.12 -1.03
C VAL A 53 -15.11 -5.35 -2.03
N PRO A 54 -14.03 -5.96 -2.55
CA PRO A 54 -13.13 -5.35 -3.54
C PRO A 54 -13.76 -5.40 -4.95
N TYR A 55 -14.89 -4.70 -5.13
CA TYR A 55 -15.76 -4.90 -6.29
C TYR A 55 -15.05 -4.64 -7.62
N LEU A 56 -14.18 -3.62 -7.70
CA LEU A 56 -13.52 -3.29 -8.96
C LEU A 56 -12.50 -4.36 -9.35
N ALA A 57 -11.77 -4.92 -8.39
CA ALA A 57 -10.85 -6.03 -8.66
C ALA A 57 -11.60 -7.28 -9.15
N GLN A 58 -12.76 -7.60 -8.54
CA GLN A 58 -13.62 -8.69 -8.98
C GLN A 58 -14.17 -8.45 -10.39
N ARG A 59 -14.59 -7.22 -10.71
CA ARG A 59 -15.02 -6.84 -12.06
C ARG A 59 -13.88 -6.88 -13.08
N THR A 60 -12.66 -6.53 -12.69
CA THR A 60 -11.49 -6.68 -13.56
C THR A 60 -11.22 -8.13 -13.88
N ILE A 61 -11.40 -9.06 -12.94
CA ILE A 61 -11.28 -10.51 -13.20
C ILE A 61 -12.33 -10.96 -14.21
N GLU A 62 -13.58 -10.56 -14.02
CA GLU A 62 -14.67 -10.84 -14.97
C GLU A 62 -14.34 -10.33 -16.38
N GLU A 63 -13.86 -9.09 -16.50
CA GLU A 63 -13.46 -8.50 -17.78
C GLU A 63 -12.27 -9.23 -18.43
N LEU A 64 -11.31 -9.72 -17.64
CA LEU A 64 -10.19 -10.51 -18.15
C LEU A 64 -10.65 -11.85 -18.74
N VAL A 65 -11.63 -12.51 -18.11
CA VAL A 65 -12.21 -13.75 -18.64
C VAL A 65 -13.00 -13.48 -19.92
N GLN A 66 -13.85 -12.44 -19.93
CA GLN A 66 -14.66 -12.07 -21.10
C GLN A 66 -13.80 -11.70 -22.31
N ASN A 67 -12.61 -11.15 -22.09
CA ASN A 67 -11.66 -10.79 -23.14
C ASN A 67 -10.66 -11.92 -23.46
N GLU A 68 -10.89 -13.15 -22.98
CA GLU A 68 -10.03 -14.33 -23.21
C GLU A 68 -8.57 -14.14 -22.74
N ARG A 69 -8.36 -13.27 -21.74
CA ARG A 69 -7.05 -13.00 -21.13
C ARG A 69 -6.81 -13.81 -19.84
N LEU A 70 -7.86 -14.46 -19.34
CA LEU A 70 -7.84 -15.38 -18.21
C LEU A 70 -8.75 -16.56 -18.55
N GLU A 71 -8.24 -17.78 -18.42
CA GLU A 71 -9.00 -19.00 -18.69
C GLU A 71 -9.92 -19.36 -17.50
N GLY A 72 -10.97 -20.13 -17.76
CA GLY A 72 -11.89 -20.67 -16.74
C GLY A 72 -13.18 -19.86 -16.55
N ASP A 73 -14.01 -20.30 -15.59
CA ASP A 73 -15.29 -19.66 -15.29
C ASP A 73 -15.10 -18.37 -14.46
N ILE A 74 -15.97 -17.38 -14.67
CA ILE A 74 -15.92 -16.09 -13.96
C ILE A 74 -16.11 -16.30 -12.45
N SER A 75 -17.11 -17.10 -12.05
CA SER A 75 -17.44 -17.33 -10.64
C SER A 75 -16.31 -18.06 -9.92
N GLU A 76 -15.73 -19.08 -10.56
CA GLU A 76 -14.58 -19.83 -10.01
C GLU A 76 -13.34 -18.95 -9.84
N ASN A 77 -13.03 -18.11 -10.82
CA ASN A 77 -11.90 -17.18 -10.75
C ASN A 77 -12.08 -16.11 -9.66
N VAL A 78 -13.29 -15.54 -9.53
CA VAL A 78 -13.61 -14.57 -8.47
C VAL A 78 -13.57 -15.22 -7.08
N GLN A 79 -14.06 -16.47 -6.96
CA GLN A 79 -13.98 -17.23 -5.71
C GLN A 79 -12.53 -17.50 -5.33
N THR A 80 -11.72 -18.01 -6.27
CA THR A 80 -10.28 -18.25 -6.08
C THR A 80 -9.54 -17.00 -5.60
N TYR A 81 -9.83 -15.85 -6.21
CA TYR A 81 -9.27 -14.56 -5.79
C TYR A 81 -9.66 -14.20 -4.34
N THR A 82 -10.93 -14.40 -3.99
CA THR A 82 -11.47 -14.10 -2.66
C THR A 82 -10.86 -15.01 -1.59
N ASP A 83 -10.69 -16.30 -1.89
CA ASP A 83 -10.04 -17.26 -1.00
C ASP A 83 -8.56 -16.95 -0.80
N THR A 84 -7.86 -16.59 -1.89
CA THR A 84 -6.45 -16.16 -1.83
C THR A 84 -6.26 -14.93 -0.94
N LEU A 85 -7.15 -13.94 -1.02
CA LEU A 85 -7.12 -12.78 -0.13
C LEU A 85 -7.38 -13.19 1.32
N SER A 86 -8.35 -14.08 1.55
CA SER A 86 -8.72 -14.56 2.88
C SER A 86 -7.57 -15.32 3.55
N GLU A 87 -6.92 -16.23 2.84
CA GLU A 87 -5.71 -16.93 3.31
C GLU A 87 -4.57 -15.96 3.59
N GLY A 88 -4.40 -14.94 2.73
CA GLY A 88 -3.41 -13.89 2.94
C GLY A 88 -3.63 -13.13 4.23
N VAL A 89 -4.89 -12.77 4.55
CA VAL A 89 -5.24 -12.10 5.80
C VAL A 89 -4.95 -13.00 7.00
N ILE A 90 -5.29 -14.29 6.93
CA ILE A 90 -4.94 -15.28 7.96
C ILE A 90 -3.43 -15.30 8.20
N LYS A 91 -2.62 -15.27 7.14
CA LYS A 91 -1.14 -15.20 7.25
C LYS A 91 -0.67 -13.90 7.90
N VAL A 92 -1.31 -12.77 7.62
CA VAL A 92 -0.99 -11.49 8.28
C VAL A 92 -1.31 -11.55 9.77
N MET A 93 -2.47 -12.08 10.14
CA MET A 93 -2.88 -12.25 11.54
C MET A 93 -1.95 -13.20 12.31
N ALA A 94 -1.56 -14.31 11.68
CA ALA A 94 -0.67 -15.31 12.27
C ALA A 94 0.71 -14.75 12.63
N LYS A 95 1.22 -13.74 11.90
CA LYS A 95 2.49 -13.06 12.24
C LYS A 95 2.45 -12.39 13.62
N MET A 96 1.26 -12.04 14.10
CA MET A 96 1.02 -11.39 15.39
C MET A 96 0.45 -12.36 16.44
N GLY A 97 0.35 -13.66 16.11
CA GLY A 97 -0.23 -14.67 17.00
C GLY A 97 -1.74 -14.57 17.18
N ILE A 98 -2.46 -13.89 16.27
CA ILE A 98 -3.91 -13.71 16.34
C ILE A 98 -4.60 -14.85 15.58
N SER A 99 -5.48 -15.59 16.27
CA SER A 99 -6.13 -16.78 15.72
C SER A 99 -7.58 -16.56 15.24
N THR A 100 -8.20 -15.40 15.55
CA THR A 100 -9.59 -15.11 15.15
C THR A 100 -9.69 -13.74 14.48
N VAL A 101 -10.51 -13.63 13.43
CA VAL A 101 -10.71 -12.37 12.69
C VAL A 101 -11.36 -11.32 13.59
N GLN A 102 -12.26 -11.74 14.49
CA GLN A 102 -12.91 -10.84 15.43
C GLN A 102 -11.93 -10.14 16.36
N SER A 103 -10.87 -10.82 16.82
CA SER A 103 -9.81 -10.19 17.63
C SER A 103 -8.90 -9.29 16.82
N TYR A 104 -8.84 -9.47 15.50
CA TYR A 104 -8.07 -8.60 14.60
C TYR A 104 -8.83 -7.32 14.22
N GLN A 105 -10.16 -7.38 14.15
CA GLN A 105 -11.02 -6.26 13.76
C GLN A 105 -10.88 -5.08 14.73
N GLY A 106 -10.49 -3.92 14.21
CA GLY A 106 -10.29 -2.70 15.01
C GLY A 106 -9.08 -2.72 15.93
N ALA A 107 -8.25 -3.77 15.91
CA ALA A 107 -7.09 -3.90 16.80
C ALA A 107 -5.92 -2.96 16.46
N GLN A 108 -5.94 -2.33 15.27
CA GLN A 108 -4.93 -1.38 14.80
C GLN A 108 -3.48 -1.89 14.93
N ILE A 109 -3.23 -3.14 14.51
CA ILE A 109 -1.90 -3.77 14.58
C ILE A 109 -1.01 -3.30 13.41
N PHE A 110 -0.80 -1.99 13.34
CA PHE A 110 -0.05 -1.29 12.30
C PHE A 110 0.75 -0.12 12.91
N GLU A 111 1.82 0.26 12.22
CA GLU A 111 2.59 1.47 12.51
C GLU A 111 2.47 2.40 11.30
N ALA A 112 2.03 3.64 11.52
CA ALA A 112 1.94 4.65 10.48
C ALA A 112 3.31 5.34 10.32
N VAL A 113 3.80 5.41 9.08
CA VAL A 113 5.05 6.08 8.74
C VAL A 113 4.77 7.12 7.66
N GLY A 114 5.10 8.39 7.94
CA GLY A 114 4.96 9.48 6.98
C GLY A 114 3.53 10.05 6.86
N LEU A 115 2.61 9.71 7.76
CA LEU A 115 1.35 10.44 7.94
C LEU A 115 1.53 11.50 9.03
N SER A 116 0.94 12.68 8.85
CA SER A 116 0.96 13.71 9.90
C SER A 116 0.25 13.24 11.17
N ASP A 117 0.73 13.72 12.31
CA ASP A 117 0.19 13.37 13.64
C ASP A 117 -1.30 13.75 13.73
N GLU A 118 -1.70 14.87 13.10
CA GLU A 118 -3.09 15.31 13.01
C GLU A 118 -3.98 14.30 12.25
N VAL A 119 -3.49 13.76 11.13
CA VAL A 119 -4.22 12.75 10.37
C VAL A 119 -4.34 11.46 11.19
N VAL A 120 -3.26 11.02 11.84
CA VAL A 120 -3.29 9.82 12.68
C VAL A 120 -4.24 10.01 13.85
N GLU A 121 -4.17 11.12 14.57
CA GLU A 121 -5.05 11.39 15.73
C GLU A 121 -6.53 11.43 15.33
N ARG A 122 -6.86 12.00 14.17
CA ARG A 122 -8.25 12.17 13.73
C ARG A 122 -8.86 10.97 13.02
N TYR A 123 -8.06 10.25 12.23
CA TYR A 123 -8.54 9.18 11.36
C TYR A 123 -8.07 7.80 11.77
N PHE A 124 -7.02 7.67 12.59
CA PHE A 124 -6.41 6.41 13.02
C PHE A 124 -6.07 6.44 14.52
N THR A 125 -6.95 7.04 15.35
CA THR A 125 -6.68 7.29 16.77
C THR A 125 -6.14 6.04 17.47
N GLY A 126 -4.97 6.17 18.10
CA GLY A 126 -4.29 5.08 18.81
C GLY A 126 -3.19 4.37 18.00
N THR A 127 -3.08 4.63 16.69
CA THR A 127 -2.00 4.08 15.86
C THR A 127 -0.66 4.75 16.17
N GLN A 128 0.39 3.95 16.34
CA GLN A 128 1.73 4.46 16.56
C GLN A 128 2.28 5.14 15.30
N THR A 129 2.88 6.32 15.48
CA THR A 129 3.64 6.99 14.42
C THR A 129 4.88 7.65 15.01
N LYS A 130 6.06 7.32 14.44
CA LYS A 130 7.35 7.86 14.90
C LYS A 130 7.90 8.95 13.99
N LEU A 131 7.44 8.95 12.74
CA LEU A 131 7.85 9.89 11.72
C LEU A 131 6.60 10.48 11.11
N SER A 132 6.28 11.70 11.54
CA SER A 132 5.20 12.50 10.98
C SER A 132 5.45 12.80 9.50
N GLY A 133 4.41 13.21 8.77
CA GLY A 133 4.55 13.50 7.35
C GLY A 133 3.35 14.22 6.73
N ILE A 134 2.74 13.60 5.73
CA ILE A 134 1.79 14.27 4.84
C ILE A 134 0.49 14.67 5.55
N SER A 135 -0.03 15.85 5.20
CA SER A 135 -1.30 16.36 5.71
C SER A 135 -2.49 15.79 4.91
N LEU A 136 -3.70 16.01 5.43
CA LEU A 136 -4.93 15.60 4.74
C LEU A 136 -5.08 16.27 3.36
N GLU A 137 -4.66 17.54 3.23
CA GLU A 137 -4.69 18.28 1.97
C GLU A 137 -3.72 17.67 0.94
N MET A 138 -2.56 17.20 1.39
CA MET A 138 -1.61 16.52 0.51
C MET A 138 -2.16 15.17 0.04
N ILE A 139 -2.77 14.40 0.95
CA ILE A 139 -3.45 13.14 0.61
C ILE A 139 -4.57 13.39 -0.41
N ASP A 140 -5.42 14.40 -0.18
CA ASP A 140 -6.50 14.76 -1.10
C ASP A 140 -5.97 15.19 -2.46
N LYS A 141 -4.94 16.04 -2.50
CA LYS A 141 -4.30 16.46 -3.76
C LYS A 141 -3.75 15.27 -4.54
N GLU A 142 -3.06 14.34 -3.89
CA GLU A 142 -2.52 13.15 -4.53
C GLU A 142 -3.64 12.21 -5.02
N ASN A 143 -4.64 11.97 -4.18
CA ASN A 143 -5.81 11.15 -4.50
C ASN A 143 -6.55 11.68 -5.74
N LYS A 144 -6.79 12.99 -5.81
CA LYS A 144 -7.38 13.66 -6.98
C LYS A 144 -6.51 13.51 -8.23
N SER A 145 -5.20 13.65 -8.08
CA SER A 145 -4.27 13.46 -9.20
C SER A 145 -4.27 12.03 -9.73
N ARG A 146 -4.45 11.01 -8.87
CA ARG A 146 -4.50 9.59 -9.28
C ARG A 146 -5.81 9.24 -9.97
N GLN A 147 -6.91 9.88 -9.57
CA GLN A 147 -8.24 9.69 -10.18
C GLN A 147 -8.47 10.53 -11.43
N THR A 148 -7.57 11.48 -11.74
CA THR A 148 -7.65 12.28 -12.96
C THR A 148 -6.92 11.53 -14.07
N PRO A 149 -7.63 10.96 -15.07
CA PRO A 149 -7.01 10.15 -16.11
C PRO A 149 -6.05 10.99 -16.94
N LYS A 150 -4.79 10.53 -17.06
CA LYS A 150 -3.77 11.15 -17.93
C LYS A 150 -3.71 10.50 -19.31
N SER A 151 -4.24 9.29 -19.42
CA SER A 151 -4.20 8.41 -20.57
C SER A 151 -5.39 7.45 -20.49
N GLU A 152 -5.80 6.91 -21.63
CA GLU A 152 -6.76 5.79 -21.70
C GLU A 152 -6.16 4.48 -21.18
N TYR A 153 -4.84 4.36 -21.18
CA TYR A 153 -4.13 3.16 -20.75
C TYR A 153 -3.54 3.33 -19.35
N ILE A 154 -3.57 2.24 -18.58
CA ILE A 154 -2.88 2.14 -17.29
C ILE A 154 -1.36 2.14 -17.54
N GLU A 155 -0.63 2.97 -16.79
CA GLU A 155 0.83 2.93 -16.80
C GLU A 155 1.33 1.54 -16.39
N SER A 156 2.34 1.00 -17.07
CA SER A 156 2.77 -0.38 -16.81
C SER A 156 3.28 -0.64 -15.39
N GLY A 157 3.50 0.41 -14.60
CA GLY A 157 3.98 0.35 -13.23
C GLY A 157 5.44 -0.10 -13.13
N SER A 158 6.08 0.25 -12.03
CA SER A 158 7.46 -0.18 -11.74
C SER A 158 7.67 -0.41 -10.25
N THR A 159 6.62 -0.65 -9.47
CA THR A 159 6.74 -0.81 -8.01
C THR A 159 7.57 -2.04 -7.67
N PHE A 160 7.28 -3.17 -8.31
CA PHE A 160 7.94 -4.46 -8.01
C PHE A 160 9.22 -4.71 -8.82
N GLN A 161 9.37 -4.05 -9.97
CA GLN A 161 10.51 -4.26 -10.85
C GLN A 161 10.93 -2.95 -11.51
N TRP A 162 12.24 -2.75 -11.62
CA TRP A 162 12.81 -1.60 -12.32
C TRP A 162 12.34 -1.58 -13.78
N ARG A 163 11.98 -0.38 -14.26
CA ARG A 163 11.74 -0.08 -15.66
C ARG A 163 12.38 1.26 -16.01
N LYS A 164 12.82 1.43 -17.26
CA LYS A 164 13.53 2.64 -17.72
C LYS A 164 12.71 3.93 -17.53
N GLN A 165 11.40 3.87 -17.76
CA GLN A 165 10.46 5.00 -17.58
C GLN A 165 9.68 4.92 -16.26
N GLY A 166 10.09 4.03 -15.35
CA GLY A 166 9.43 3.83 -14.07
C GLY A 166 9.94 4.73 -12.96
N GLN A 167 9.42 4.49 -11.75
CA GLN A 167 10.01 4.91 -10.49
C GLN A 167 11.48 4.48 -10.42
N ARG A 168 12.27 5.26 -9.68
CA ARG A 168 13.67 4.94 -9.43
C ARG A 168 13.78 3.75 -8.47
N HIS A 169 14.77 2.88 -8.73
CA HIS A 169 15.10 1.75 -7.86
C HIS A 169 16.53 1.91 -7.36
N ALA A 170 16.76 1.50 -6.11
CA ALA A 170 18.10 1.43 -5.52
C ALA A 170 19.06 0.58 -6.37
N PHE A 171 18.55 -0.55 -6.84
CA PHE A 171 19.24 -1.44 -7.76
C PHE A 171 18.69 -1.23 -9.16
N ASN A 172 19.56 -0.80 -10.07
CA ASN A 172 19.23 -0.57 -11.47
C ASN A 172 20.38 -1.07 -12.35
N PRO A 173 20.19 -1.20 -13.68
CA PRO A 173 21.24 -1.74 -14.54
C PRO A 173 22.58 -1.01 -14.43
N THR A 174 22.56 0.32 -14.27
CA THR A 174 23.77 1.15 -14.14
C THR A 174 24.49 0.85 -12.82
N SER A 175 23.78 0.86 -11.69
CA SER A 175 24.40 0.61 -10.39
C SER A 175 24.95 -0.82 -10.29
N ILE A 176 24.25 -1.81 -10.84
CA ILE A 176 24.72 -3.20 -10.90
C ILE A 176 25.96 -3.32 -11.78
N HIS A 177 25.96 -2.71 -12.97
CA HIS A 177 27.09 -2.77 -13.89
C HIS A 177 28.36 -2.16 -13.27
N LEU A 178 28.26 -0.96 -12.68
CA LEU A 178 29.39 -0.29 -12.04
C LEU A 178 29.98 -1.13 -10.91
N LEU A 179 29.12 -1.69 -10.03
CA LEU A 179 29.57 -2.53 -8.93
C LEU A 179 30.24 -3.81 -9.41
N GLN A 180 29.66 -4.50 -10.40
CA GLN A 180 30.23 -5.72 -10.96
C GLN A 180 31.61 -5.47 -11.56
N HIS A 181 31.78 -4.39 -12.33
CA HIS A 181 33.08 -4.05 -12.93
C HIS A 181 34.10 -3.62 -11.88
N ALA A 182 33.70 -2.85 -10.86
CA ALA A 182 34.57 -2.47 -9.76
C ALA A 182 35.12 -3.71 -9.03
N CYS A 183 34.26 -4.67 -8.69
CA CYS A 183 34.69 -5.88 -7.98
C CYS A 183 35.53 -6.83 -8.85
N ARG A 184 35.15 -7.06 -10.12
CA ARG A 184 35.91 -7.98 -11.00
C ARG A 184 37.30 -7.47 -11.34
N LEU A 185 37.44 -6.16 -11.52
CA LEU A 185 38.71 -5.54 -11.92
C LEU A 185 39.50 -5.01 -10.72
N ASN A 186 38.98 -5.13 -9.50
CA ASN A 186 39.50 -4.49 -8.30
C ASN A 186 39.77 -2.98 -8.51
N ASP A 187 38.80 -2.30 -9.14
CA ASP A 187 38.92 -0.90 -9.57
C ASP A 187 38.19 0.03 -8.59
N TYR A 188 38.97 0.76 -7.80
CA TYR A 188 38.47 1.69 -6.79
C TYR A 188 37.78 2.92 -7.40
N GLU A 189 38.20 3.41 -8.55
CA GLU A 189 37.56 4.55 -9.20
C GLU A 189 36.17 4.18 -9.74
N LYS A 190 36.01 2.97 -10.27
CA LYS A 190 34.68 2.43 -10.59
C LYS A 190 33.81 2.25 -9.35
N PHE A 191 34.39 1.86 -8.21
CA PHE A 191 33.65 1.79 -6.95
C PHE A 191 33.20 3.16 -6.46
N LYS A 192 34.01 4.22 -6.62
CA LYS A 192 33.59 5.60 -6.35
C LYS A 192 32.46 6.04 -7.28
N ALA A 193 32.52 5.71 -8.57
CA ALA A 193 31.46 6.01 -9.52
C ALA A 193 30.14 5.32 -9.13
N PHE A 194 30.19 4.03 -8.76
CA PHE A 194 29.06 3.31 -8.16
C PHE A 194 28.54 4.02 -6.91
N SER A 195 29.42 4.34 -5.97
CA SER A 195 29.07 4.98 -4.70
C SER A 195 28.41 6.35 -4.90
N ASN A 196 28.85 7.11 -5.89
CA ASN A 196 28.22 8.37 -6.25
C ASN A 196 26.83 8.12 -6.87
N GLU A 197 26.69 7.19 -7.82
CA GLU A 197 25.41 6.85 -8.45
C GLU A 197 24.35 6.42 -7.42
N VAL A 198 24.73 5.61 -6.42
CA VAL A 198 23.78 5.09 -5.42
C VAL A 198 23.51 6.04 -4.24
N ASN A 199 24.18 7.19 -4.16
CA ASN A 199 23.99 8.16 -3.07
C ASN A 199 23.62 9.57 -3.55
N HIS A 200 23.97 9.96 -4.78
CA HIS A 200 23.76 11.31 -5.27
C HIS A 200 22.26 11.63 -5.41
N LYS A 201 21.80 12.66 -4.68
CA LYS A 201 20.41 13.17 -4.73
C LYS A 201 19.34 12.08 -4.53
N ARG A 202 19.58 11.09 -3.67
CA ARG A 202 18.56 10.10 -3.32
C ARG A 202 17.67 10.60 -2.19
N THR A 203 16.40 10.20 -2.23
CA THR A 203 15.43 10.42 -1.15
C THR A 203 14.66 9.15 -0.80
N ASP A 204 15.06 8.00 -1.35
CA ASP A 204 14.30 6.73 -1.27
C ASP A 204 14.32 6.05 0.11
N HIS A 205 15.22 6.48 1.01
CA HIS A 205 15.45 5.87 2.32
C HIS A 205 15.64 6.98 3.36
N ILE A 206 15.22 6.75 4.60
CA ILE A 206 15.31 7.74 5.70
C ILE A 206 16.74 8.26 5.88
N ARG A 207 17.75 7.38 5.76
CA ARG A 207 19.17 7.77 5.86
C ARG A 207 19.59 8.85 4.86
N HIS A 208 18.90 9.00 3.73
CA HIS A 208 19.23 10.02 2.74
C HIS A 208 18.77 11.42 3.16
N LEU A 209 17.92 11.53 4.20
CA LEU A 209 17.53 12.80 4.81
C LEU A 209 18.56 13.28 5.85
N MET A 210 19.57 12.46 6.14
CA MET A 210 20.62 12.77 7.10
C MET A 210 21.87 13.27 6.39
N THR A 211 22.63 14.14 7.05
CA THR A 211 23.95 14.60 6.58
C THR A 211 25.01 14.35 7.65
N PHE A 212 26.26 14.18 7.22
CA PHE A 212 27.38 14.09 8.14
C PHE A 212 27.68 15.48 8.70
N LYS A 213 27.77 15.57 10.03
CA LYS A 213 28.25 16.77 10.70
C LYS A 213 29.77 16.80 10.55
N SER A 214 30.29 17.83 9.88
CA SER A 214 31.71 18.16 9.84
C SER A 214 32.18 18.75 11.16
#